data_AF-A0A6F8YJV0-F1
#
_entry.id   AF-A0A6F8YJV0-F1
#
_cell.length_a   1.000
_cell.length_b   1.000
_cell.length_c   1.000
_cell.angle_alpha   90.00
_cell.angle_beta   90.00
_cell.angle_gamma   90.00
#
_symmetry.space_group_name_H-M   'P 1'
#
loop_
_entity.id
_entity.type
_entity.pdbx_description
1 polymer ?
#
loop_
_entity_poly.entity_id
_entity_poly.type
_entity_poly.pdbx_seq_one_letter_code
_entity_poly.pdbx_strand_id
1 'polypeptide(L)'
;MASAGIIGAVLLMGLGATATLRSLGGSATWADRANIGDSFGVINAIVSGLALAALIITLRLQSRELALQRAELAMQRESLERSRVELNHSAEASLRMLHVDLIRMSIDDASLAAVWPPLEPGASHEKERQYLYANLVFQHVWLGMWMGDHTDEQLHRRLRYIFTSPLMREYWRAASSARASLVPGTDEYRVAAAADLICAEYEQSTLGGSRSQG
;
A
#
# COMPACT_ATOMS: atom_id res chain seq x y z
N MET A 1 -7.85 -13.83 -36.90
CA MET A 1 -8.55 -14.75 -37.83
C MET A 1 -9.48 -14.02 -38.82
N ALA A 2 -10.21 -12.98 -38.41
CA ALA A 2 -11.07 -12.20 -39.32
C ALA A 2 -10.32 -11.40 -40.42
N SER A 3 -9.09 -10.96 -40.16
CA SER A 3 -8.27 -10.19 -41.11
C SER A 3 -7.79 -11.01 -42.32
N ALA A 4 -7.55 -12.32 -42.14
CA ALA A 4 -7.08 -13.19 -43.21
C ALA A 4 -8.16 -13.46 -44.28
N GLY A 5 -9.45 -13.51 -43.88
CA GLY A 5 -10.56 -13.73 -44.79
C GLY A 5 -10.82 -12.55 -45.75
N ILE A 6 -10.62 -11.31 -45.27
CA ILE A 6 -10.84 -10.10 -46.07
C ILE A 6 -9.74 -9.94 -47.12
N ILE A 7 -8.48 -10.22 -46.76
CA ILE A 7 -7.34 -10.18 -47.70
C ILE A 7 -7.50 -11.23 -48.80
N GLY A 8 -7.96 -12.44 -48.46
CA GLY A 8 -8.22 -13.51 -49.43
C GLY A 8 -9.31 -13.13 -50.46
N ALA A 9 -10.38 -12.48 -50.03
CA ALA A 9 -11.46 -12.06 -50.92
C ALA A 9 -11.03 -10.94 -51.90
N VAL A 10 -10.20 -10.00 -51.45
CA VAL A 10 -9.67 -8.91 -52.30
C VAL A 10 -8.71 -9.45 -53.35
N LEU A 11 -7.85 -10.42 -53.00
CA LEU A 11 -6.93 -11.06 -53.94
C LEU A 11 -7.66 -11.87 -55.02
N LEU A 12 -8.74 -12.57 -54.66
CA LEU A 12 -9.56 -13.33 -55.60
C LEU A 12 -10.30 -12.42 -56.60
N MET A 13 -10.77 -11.24 -56.16
CA MET A 13 -11.41 -10.27 -57.06
C MET A 13 -10.41 -9.62 -58.03
N GLY A 14 -9.18 -9.33 -57.60
CA GLY A 14 -8.12 -8.81 -58.46
C GLY A 14 -7.65 -9.83 -59.52
N LEU A 15 -7.57 -11.10 -59.16
CA LEU A 15 -7.20 -12.19 -60.08
C LEU A 15 -8.32 -12.49 -61.10
N GLY A 16 -9.59 -12.37 -60.71
CA GLY A 16 -10.72 -12.52 -61.64
C GLY A 16 -10.75 -11.46 -62.74
N ALA A 17 -10.42 -10.20 -62.41
CA ALA A 17 -10.41 -9.09 -63.37
C ALA A 17 -9.28 -9.18 -64.41
N THR A 18 -8.12 -9.73 -64.02
CA THR A 18 -6.99 -9.92 -64.95
C THR A 18 -7.21 -11.12 -65.89
N ALA A 19 -7.90 -12.17 -65.42
CA ALA A 19 -8.25 -13.32 -66.24
C ALA A 19 -9.26 -12.98 -67.34
N THR A 20 -10.25 -12.13 -67.06
CA THR A 20 -11.24 -11.67 -68.05
C THR A 20 -10.63 -10.71 -69.08
N LEU A 21 -9.68 -9.86 -68.67
CA LEU A 21 -8.98 -8.97 -69.60
C LEU A 21 -8.13 -9.74 -70.63
N ARG A 22 -7.60 -10.90 -70.25
CA ARG A 22 -6.77 -11.76 -71.10
C ARG A 22 -7.61 -12.59 -72.10
N SER A 23 -8.86 -12.91 -71.80
CA SER A 23 -9.73 -13.69 -72.70
C SER A 23 -10.43 -12.84 -73.78
N LEU A 24 -10.40 -11.52 -73.67
CA LEU A 24 -11.05 -10.57 -74.60
C LEU A 24 -10.09 -9.93 -75.64
N GLY A 25 -8.88 -10.48 -75.79
CA GLY A 25 -7.81 -9.97 -76.68
C GLY A 25 -8.08 -10.04 -78.19
N GLY A 26 -9.29 -10.35 -78.65
CA GLY A 26 -9.68 -10.33 -80.06
C GLY A 26 -10.94 -9.49 -80.25
N SER A 27 -10.78 -8.29 -80.84
CA SER A 27 -11.85 -7.37 -81.32
C SER A 27 -12.87 -6.81 -80.32
N ALA A 28 -12.45 -6.23 -79.20
CA ALA A 28 -13.35 -5.43 -78.34
C ALA A 28 -13.37 -3.94 -78.75
N THR A 29 -14.56 -3.42 -79.10
CA THR A 29 -14.79 -2.00 -79.41
C THR A 29 -14.64 -1.11 -78.16
N TRP A 30 -14.40 0.19 -78.33
CA TRP A 30 -14.30 1.14 -77.20
C TRP A 30 -15.55 1.15 -76.30
N ALA A 31 -16.73 0.85 -76.86
CA ALA A 31 -17.99 0.76 -76.14
C ALA A 31 -18.08 -0.47 -75.21
N ASP A 32 -17.60 -1.64 -75.67
CA ASP A 32 -17.58 -2.86 -74.84
C ASP A 32 -16.59 -2.74 -73.67
N ARG A 33 -15.45 -2.08 -73.90
CA ARG A 33 -14.46 -1.80 -72.84
C ARG A 33 -14.97 -0.77 -71.82
N ALA A 34 -15.78 0.19 -72.25
CA ALA A 34 -16.41 1.17 -71.35
C ALA A 34 -17.46 0.51 -70.43
N ASN A 35 -18.31 -0.37 -70.97
CA ASN A 35 -19.32 -1.09 -70.18
C ASN A 35 -18.71 -2.05 -69.14
N ILE A 36 -17.59 -2.69 -69.50
CA ILE A 36 -16.79 -3.48 -68.56
C ILE A 36 -16.19 -2.58 -67.47
N GLY A 37 -15.67 -1.40 -67.82
CA GLY A 37 -15.17 -0.40 -66.88
C GLY A 37 -16.21 0.10 -65.87
N ASP A 38 -17.44 0.38 -66.31
CA ASP A 38 -18.53 0.86 -65.45
C ASP A 38 -18.96 -0.21 -64.42
N SER A 39 -19.02 -1.48 -64.83
CA SER A 39 -19.35 -2.60 -63.93
C SER A 39 -18.27 -2.81 -62.85
N PHE A 40 -16.99 -2.62 -63.20
CA PHE A 40 -15.89 -2.67 -62.23
C PHE A 40 -15.94 -1.52 -61.21
N GLY A 41 -16.40 -0.32 -61.61
CA GLY A 41 -16.61 0.81 -60.71
C GLY A 41 -17.63 0.51 -59.61
N VAL A 42 -18.77 -0.09 -59.99
CA VAL A 42 -19.83 -0.48 -59.04
C VAL A 42 -19.37 -1.56 -58.06
N ILE A 43 -18.69 -2.60 -58.57
CA ILE A 43 -18.16 -3.68 -57.71
C ILE A 43 -17.11 -3.13 -56.74
N ASN A 44 -16.20 -2.27 -57.21
CA ASN A 44 -15.16 -1.69 -56.35
C ASN A 44 -15.73 -0.79 -55.24
N ALA A 45 -16.80 -0.03 -55.54
CA ALA A 45 -17.49 0.80 -54.55
C ALA A 45 -18.13 -0.05 -53.43
N ILE A 46 -18.78 -1.17 -53.79
CA ILE A 46 -19.39 -2.09 -52.83
C ILE A 46 -18.33 -2.73 -51.94
N VAL A 47 -17.24 -3.22 -52.53
CA VAL A 47 -16.13 -3.85 -51.80
C VAL A 47 -15.45 -2.85 -50.87
N SER A 48 -15.22 -1.62 -51.33
CA SER A 48 -14.63 -0.55 -50.51
C SER A 48 -15.55 -0.16 -49.34
N GLY A 49 -16.86 -0.09 -49.57
CA GLY A 49 -17.85 0.15 -48.52
C GLY A 49 -17.88 -0.95 -47.45
N LEU A 50 -17.82 -2.22 -47.87
CA LEU A 50 -17.76 -3.37 -46.97
C LEU A 50 -16.43 -3.44 -46.20
N ALA A 51 -15.30 -3.16 -46.86
CA ALA A 51 -14.00 -3.09 -46.21
C ALA A 51 -13.96 -1.97 -45.15
N LEU A 52 -14.53 -0.81 -45.46
CA LEU A 52 -14.67 0.30 -44.51
C LEU A 52 -15.58 -0.09 -43.33
N ALA A 53 -16.72 -0.74 -43.59
CA ALA A 53 -17.60 -1.21 -42.53
C ALA A 53 -16.91 -2.23 -41.60
N ALA A 54 -16.17 -3.18 -42.18
CA ALA A 54 -15.39 -4.15 -41.42
C ALA A 54 -14.30 -3.48 -40.56
N LEU A 55 -13.62 -2.47 -41.09
CA LEU A 55 -12.63 -1.68 -40.35
C LEU A 55 -13.28 -0.92 -39.19
N ILE A 56 -14.42 -0.26 -39.41
CA ILE A 56 -15.15 0.46 -38.36
C ILE A 56 -15.57 -0.49 -37.24
N ILE A 57 -16.11 -1.67 -37.58
CA ILE A 57 -16.49 -2.70 -36.60
C ILE A 57 -15.26 -3.15 -35.80
N THR A 58 -14.14 -3.41 -36.49
CA THR A 58 -12.89 -3.83 -35.86
C THR A 58 -12.37 -2.76 -34.90
N LEU A 59 -12.35 -1.50 -35.32
CA LEU A 59 -11.91 -0.37 -34.47
C LEU A 59 -12.81 -0.21 -33.24
N ARG A 60 -14.13 -0.41 -33.38
CA ARG A 60 -15.05 -0.38 -32.24
C ARG A 60 -14.80 -1.53 -31.27
N LEU A 61 -14.54 -2.74 -31.76
CA LEU A 61 -14.18 -3.89 -30.90
C LEU A 61 -12.85 -3.66 -30.19
N GLN A 62 -11.82 -3.20 -30.91
CA GLN A 62 -10.52 -2.86 -30.33
C GLN A 62 -10.61 -1.75 -29.28
N SER A 63 -11.44 -0.72 -29.51
CA SER A 63 -11.66 0.35 -28.54
C SER A 63 -12.31 -0.15 -27.25
N ARG A 64 -13.25 -1.10 -27.37
CA ARG A 64 -13.88 -1.77 -26.21
C ARG A 64 -12.87 -2.63 -25.45
N GLU A 65 -12.07 -3.41 -26.17
CA GLU A 65 -11.01 -4.24 -25.57
C GLU A 65 -10.00 -3.39 -24.78
N LEU A 66 -9.52 -2.29 -25.37
CA LEU A 66 -8.62 -1.36 -24.68
C LEU A 66 -9.27 -0.72 -23.43
N ALA A 67 -10.57 -0.44 -23.48
CA ALA A 67 -11.29 0.07 -22.32
C ALA A 67 -11.37 -0.97 -21.19
N LEU A 68 -11.64 -2.23 -21.52
CA LEU A 68 -11.66 -3.35 -20.57
C LEU A 68 -10.27 -3.60 -19.98
N GLN A 69 -9.22 -3.62 -20.80
CA GLN A 69 -7.84 -3.78 -20.33
C GLN A 69 -7.41 -2.64 -19.39
N ARG A 70 -7.79 -1.39 -19.67
CA ARG A 70 -7.53 -0.26 -18.77
C ARG A 70 -8.27 -0.42 -17.44
N ALA A 71 -9.51 -0.90 -17.47
CA ALA A 71 -10.27 -1.17 -16.25
C ALA A 71 -9.63 -2.31 -15.42
N GLU A 72 -9.18 -3.39 -16.07
CA GLU A 72 -8.47 -4.49 -15.40
C GLU A 72 -7.17 -4.03 -14.76
N LEU A 73 -6.34 -3.26 -15.47
CA LEU A 73 -5.11 -2.69 -14.91
C LEU A 73 -5.38 -1.76 -13.73
N ALA A 74 -6.47 -1.00 -13.76
CA ALA A 74 -6.87 -0.16 -12.62
C ALA A 74 -7.22 -1.01 -11.40
N MET A 75 -8.01 -2.08 -11.58
CA MET A 75 -8.35 -3.02 -10.50
C MET A 75 -7.11 -3.76 -9.97
N GLN A 76 -6.20 -4.19 -10.84
CA GLN A 76 -4.95 -4.84 -10.44
C GLN A 76 -4.06 -3.91 -9.61
N ARG A 77 -3.94 -2.63 -10.01
CA ARG A 77 -3.19 -1.62 -9.23
C ARG A 77 -3.78 -1.43 -7.85
N GLU A 78 -5.09 -1.30 -7.76
CA GLU A 78 -5.79 -1.16 -6.48
C GLU A 78 -5.56 -2.38 -5.58
N SER A 79 -5.65 -3.59 -6.14
CA SER A 79 -5.36 -4.83 -5.39
C SER A 79 -3.92 -4.91 -4.91
N LEU A 80 -2.95 -4.47 -5.73
CA LEU A 80 -1.54 -4.43 -5.34
C LEU A 80 -1.28 -3.38 -4.25
N GLU A 81 -1.94 -2.23 -4.31
CA GLU A 81 -1.85 -1.21 -3.27
C GLU A 81 -2.41 -1.73 -1.94
N ARG A 82 -3.58 -2.39 -1.96
CA ARG A 82 -4.14 -3.05 -0.77
C ARG A 82 -3.20 -4.11 -0.20
N SER A 83 -2.68 -4.99 -1.06
CA SER A 83 -1.73 -6.02 -0.63
C SER A 83 -0.42 -5.43 -0.05
N ARG A 84 0.08 -4.33 -0.62
CA ARG A 84 1.25 -3.61 -0.07
C ARG A 84 0.98 -3.04 1.32
N VAL A 85 -0.19 -2.45 1.53
CA VAL A 85 -0.60 -1.93 2.84
C VAL A 85 -0.68 -3.08 3.86
N GLU A 86 -1.30 -4.19 3.51
CA GLU A 86 -1.38 -5.39 4.36
C GLU A 86 0.01 -5.96 4.68
N LEU A 87 0.90 -6.05 3.68
CA LEU A 87 2.28 -6.50 3.88
C LEU A 87 3.06 -5.57 4.80
N ASN A 88 2.91 -4.26 4.66
CA ASN A 88 3.56 -3.29 5.53
C ASN A 88 3.08 -3.44 6.98
N HIS A 89 1.76 -3.57 7.20
CA HIS A 89 1.22 -3.83 8.54
C HIS A 89 1.71 -5.16 9.13
N SER A 90 1.81 -6.21 8.31
CA SER A 90 2.36 -7.50 8.72
C SER A 90 3.85 -7.42 9.08
N ALA A 91 4.64 -6.69 8.30
CA ALA A 91 6.06 -6.46 8.58
C ALA A 91 6.25 -5.67 9.88
N GLU A 92 5.44 -4.65 10.10
CA GLU A 92 5.44 -3.87 11.35
C GLU A 92 5.09 -4.73 12.57
N ALA A 93 4.04 -5.56 12.48
CA ALA A 93 3.69 -6.50 13.53
C ALA A 93 4.82 -7.50 13.83
N SER A 94 5.50 -7.99 12.78
CA SER A 94 6.64 -8.90 12.92
C SER A 94 7.83 -8.25 13.62
N LEU A 95 8.14 -6.99 13.28
CA LEU A 95 9.20 -6.22 13.96
C LEU A 95 8.86 -5.97 15.43
N ARG A 96 7.59 -5.71 15.76
CA ARG A 96 7.12 -5.56 17.15
C ARG A 96 7.29 -6.87 17.93
N MET A 97 7.00 -8.02 17.32
CA MET A 97 7.24 -9.33 17.95
C MET A 97 8.73 -9.57 18.20
N LEU A 98 9.59 -9.29 17.21
CA LEU A 98 11.04 -9.39 17.38
C LEU A 98 11.54 -8.49 18.52
N HIS A 99 11.01 -7.27 18.64
CA HIS A 99 11.34 -6.38 19.75
C HIS A 99 11.00 -7.01 21.11
N VAL A 100 9.80 -7.57 21.27
CA VAL A 100 9.40 -8.27 22.51
C VAL A 100 10.34 -9.44 22.82
N ASP A 101 10.70 -10.24 21.82
CA ASP A 101 11.60 -11.38 21.98
C ASP A 101 13.01 -10.94 22.41
N LEU A 102 13.55 -9.88 21.81
CA LEU A 102 14.86 -9.30 22.19
C LEU A 102 14.85 -8.82 23.64
N ILE A 103 13.79 -8.12 24.05
CA ILE A 103 13.65 -7.64 25.43
C ILE A 103 13.50 -8.81 26.39
N ARG A 104 12.74 -9.85 26.03
CA ARG A 104 12.61 -11.06 26.85
C ARG A 104 13.94 -11.77 27.05
N MET A 105 14.72 -11.96 26.00
CA MET A 105 16.08 -12.52 26.12
C MET A 105 16.98 -11.67 27.02
N SER A 106 16.84 -10.34 26.95
CA SER A 106 17.58 -9.41 27.83
C SER A 106 17.10 -9.46 29.29
N ILE A 107 15.82 -9.74 29.52
CA ILE A 107 15.27 -9.94 30.87
C ILE A 107 15.76 -11.26 31.48
N ASP A 108 15.94 -12.29 30.66
CA ASP A 108 16.31 -13.63 31.12
C ASP A 108 17.84 -13.81 31.30
N ASP A 109 18.66 -13.03 30.58
CA ASP A 109 20.14 -13.13 30.62
C ASP A 109 20.82 -11.75 30.75
N ALA A 110 21.52 -11.56 31.87
CA ALA A 110 22.30 -10.35 32.18
C ALA A 110 23.41 -10.06 31.18
N SER A 111 24.05 -11.09 30.63
CA SER A 111 25.13 -10.92 29.67
C SER A 111 24.62 -10.39 28.33
N LEU A 112 23.40 -10.78 27.93
CA LEU A 112 22.72 -10.23 26.76
C LEU A 112 22.20 -8.82 27.02
N ALA A 113 21.68 -8.57 28.23
CA ALA A 113 21.22 -7.24 28.65
C ALA A 113 22.32 -6.18 28.54
N ALA A 114 23.57 -6.55 28.83
CA ALA A 114 24.73 -5.65 28.81
C ALA A 114 25.06 -5.05 27.42
N VAL A 115 24.47 -5.57 26.33
CA VAL A 115 24.59 -4.96 24.99
C VAL A 115 23.80 -3.65 24.91
N TRP A 116 22.73 -3.53 25.69
CA TRP A 116 21.93 -2.31 25.74
C TRP A 116 22.61 -1.27 26.64
N PRO A 117 22.62 0.01 26.22
CA PRO A 117 23.05 1.08 27.10
C PRO A 117 22.17 1.11 28.38
N PRO A 118 22.77 1.12 29.57
CA PRO A 118 22.00 1.14 30.81
C PRO A 118 21.24 2.47 30.94
N LEU A 119 19.97 2.39 31.33
CA LEU A 119 19.12 3.56 31.59
C LEU A 119 19.59 4.34 32.81
N GLU A 120 20.07 3.64 33.84
CA GLU A 120 20.71 4.22 35.03
C GLU A 120 22.10 3.61 35.21
N PRO A 121 23.16 4.43 35.25
CA PRO A 121 24.52 3.93 35.46
C PRO A 121 24.63 3.16 36.78
N GLY A 122 25.12 1.92 36.72
CA GLY A 122 25.35 1.08 37.91
C GLY A 122 24.07 0.50 38.53
N ALA A 123 22.94 0.52 37.81
CA ALA A 123 21.75 -0.21 38.22
C ALA A 123 22.06 -1.71 38.41
N SER A 124 21.39 -2.34 39.38
CA SER A 124 21.47 -3.79 39.52
C SER A 124 20.76 -4.47 38.35
N HIS A 125 21.17 -5.68 38.01
CA HIS A 125 20.52 -6.44 36.94
C HIS A 125 19.01 -6.61 37.17
N GLU A 126 18.59 -6.83 38.42
CA GLU A 126 17.17 -6.89 38.76
C GLU A 126 16.41 -5.59 38.42
N LYS A 127 17.05 -4.44 38.64
CA LYS A 127 16.47 -3.14 38.31
C LYS A 127 16.35 -2.94 36.80
N GLU A 128 17.37 -3.33 36.05
CA GLU A 128 17.34 -3.29 34.59
C GLU A 128 16.21 -4.15 34.02
N ARG A 129 15.99 -5.36 34.55
CA ARG A 129 14.86 -6.23 34.16
C ARG A 129 13.51 -5.55 34.42
N GLN A 130 13.37 -4.87 35.55
CA GLN A 130 12.16 -4.11 35.88
C GLN A 130 11.93 -2.96 34.91
N TYR A 131 12.98 -2.25 34.49
CA TYR A 131 12.88 -1.18 33.50
C TYR A 131 12.58 -1.70 32.09
N LEU A 132 13.18 -2.81 31.68
CA LEU A 132 12.87 -3.49 30.42
C LEU A 132 11.40 -3.94 30.37
N TYR A 133 10.89 -4.51 31.47
CA TYR A 133 9.48 -4.86 31.58
C TYR A 133 8.57 -3.61 31.61
N ALA A 134 8.95 -2.56 32.34
CA ALA A 134 8.21 -1.30 32.36
C ALA A 134 8.12 -0.67 30.96
N ASN A 135 9.19 -0.75 30.15
CA ASN A 135 9.16 -0.37 28.75
C ASN A 135 8.11 -1.17 27.97
N LEU A 136 8.07 -2.51 28.10
CA LEU A 136 7.05 -3.32 27.44
C LEU A 136 5.62 -2.97 27.88
N VAL A 137 5.40 -2.67 29.17
CA VAL A 137 4.09 -2.25 29.68
C VAL A 137 3.69 -0.90 29.10
N PHE A 138 4.60 0.07 29.04
CA PHE A 138 4.33 1.37 28.43
C PHE A 138 4.03 1.24 26.93
N GLN A 139 4.86 0.48 26.20
CA GLN A 139 4.65 0.19 24.78
C GLN A 139 3.31 -0.52 24.54
N HIS A 140 2.90 -1.44 25.41
CA HIS A 140 1.59 -2.08 25.32
C HIS A 140 0.43 -1.07 25.42
N VAL A 141 0.50 -0.13 26.38
CA VAL A 141 -0.50 0.95 26.51
C VAL A 141 -0.50 1.83 25.26
N TRP A 142 0.67 2.22 24.77
CA TRP A 142 0.86 3.00 23.54
C TRP A 142 0.27 2.30 22.30
N LEU A 143 0.61 1.02 22.04
CA LEU A 143 0.06 0.25 20.92
C LEU A 143 -1.45 0.10 21.00
N GLY A 144 -1.99 -0.13 22.21
CA GLY A 144 -3.43 -0.19 22.42
C GLY A 144 -4.11 1.09 21.96
N MET A 145 -3.52 2.25 22.26
CA MET A 145 -4.04 3.56 21.87
C MET A 145 -3.99 3.80 20.36
N TRP A 146 -2.96 3.29 19.66
CA TRP A 146 -2.82 3.47 18.21
C TRP A 146 -3.75 2.55 17.40
N MET A 147 -4.13 1.38 17.92
CA MET A 147 -4.96 0.41 17.19
C MET A 147 -6.48 0.62 17.34
N GLY A 148 -6.93 1.53 18.20
CA GLY A 148 -8.36 1.78 18.47
C GLY A 148 -8.74 3.25 18.32
N ASP A 149 -10.04 3.52 18.17
CA ASP A 149 -10.62 4.88 18.25
C ASP A 149 -10.68 5.34 19.72
N HIS A 150 -9.52 5.40 20.35
CA HIS A 150 -9.39 5.70 21.77
C HIS A 150 -9.44 7.20 22.00
N THR A 151 -10.28 7.62 22.95
CA THR A 151 -10.36 9.02 23.34
C THR A 151 -9.16 9.42 24.22
N ASP A 152 -8.81 10.71 24.20
CA ASP A 152 -7.78 11.26 25.09
C ASP A 152 -8.07 10.93 26.57
N GLU A 153 -9.34 10.85 26.99
CA GLU A 153 -9.69 10.48 28.37
C GLU A 153 -9.25 9.03 28.72
N GLN A 154 -9.43 8.10 27.79
CA GLN A 154 -9.04 6.70 27.98
C GLN A 154 -7.52 6.55 28.09
N LEU A 155 -6.76 7.34 27.30
CA LEU A 155 -5.30 7.45 27.43
C LEU A 155 -4.92 7.86 28.85
N HIS A 156 -5.45 8.99 29.32
CA HIS A 156 -5.10 9.54 30.62
C HIS A 156 -5.43 8.56 31.75
N ARG A 157 -6.57 7.87 31.66
CA ARG A 157 -6.95 6.83 32.64
C ARG A 157 -5.95 5.68 32.68
N ARG A 158 -5.53 5.16 31.52
CA ARG A 158 -4.55 4.07 31.43
C ARG A 158 -3.17 4.49 31.93
N LEU A 159 -2.71 5.68 31.54
CA LEU A 159 -1.46 6.24 32.03
C LEU A 159 -1.48 6.41 33.55
N ARG A 160 -2.53 7.02 34.12
CA ARG A 160 -2.68 7.16 35.58
C ARG A 160 -2.62 5.81 36.31
N TYR A 161 -3.25 4.79 35.75
CA TYR A 161 -3.19 3.44 36.31
C TYR A 161 -1.76 2.90 36.38
N ILE A 162 -1.01 2.90 35.28
CA ILE A 162 0.36 2.37 35.27
C ILE A 162 1.33 3.20 36.13
N PHE A 163 1.14 4.53 36.16
CA PHE A 163 1.96 5.46 36.95
C PHE A 163 1.67 5.43 38.45
N THR A 164 0.67 4.67 38.90
CA THR A 164 0.48 4.37 40.33
C THR A 164 1.68 3.58 40.88
N SER A 165 2.34 2.76 40.04
CA SER A 165 3.55 2.01 40.41
C SER A 165 4.77 2.95 40.55
N PRO A 166 5.51 2.91 41.68
CA PRO A 166 6.75 3.69 41.83
C PRO A 166 7.83 3.26 40.83
N LEU A 167 7.91 1.97 40.48
CA LEU A 167 8.85 1.46 39.50
C LEU A 167 8.61 2.04 38.10
N MET A 168 7.35 2.26 37.72
CA MET A 168 7.01 2.88 36.45
C MET A 168 7.44 4.36 36.42
N ARG A 169 7.29 5.09 37.54
CA ARG A 169 7.76 6.48 37.66
C ARG A 169 9.28 6.58 37.63
N GLU A 170 9.98 5.65 38.29
CA GLU A 170 11.44 5.56 38.25
C GLU A 170 11.95 5.25 36.85
N TYR A 171 11.40 4.22 36.20
CA TYR A 171 11.67 3.91 34.80
C TYR A 171 11.45 5.14 33.90
N TRP A 172 10.31 5.82 34.08
CA TRP A 172 9.97 6.99 33.27
C TRP A 172 11.02 8.09 33.40
N ARG A 173 11.49 8.38 34.61
CA ARG A 173 12.58 9.34 34.84
C ARG A 173 13.90 8.88 34.22
N ALA A 174 14.27 7.62 34.42
CA ALA A 174 15.50 7.05 33.87
C ALA A 174 15.54 7.11 32.34
N ALA A 175 14.42 6.84 31.67
CA ALA A 175 14.31 6.87 30.22
C ALA A 175 14.09 8.28 29.63
N SER A 176 14.16 9.35 30.42
CA SER A 176 13.92 10.72 29.96
C SER A 176 14.89 11.17 28.85
N SER A 177 16.17 10.78 28.96
CA SER A 177 17.20 11.10 27.96
C SER A 177 16.91 10.49 26.60
N ALA A 178 16.44 9.24 26.58
CA ALA A 178 16.05 8.54 25.35
C ALA A 178 14.82 9.18 24.67
N ARG A 179 13.96 9.85 25.46
CA ARG A 179 12.78 10.55 24.93
C ARG A 179 13.05 12.00 24.53
N ALA A 180 14.22 12.56 24.84
CA ALA A 180 14.55 13.94 24.50
C ALA A 180 14.61 14.21 22.99
N SER A 181 14.77 13.17 22.17
CA SER A 181 14.78 13.26 20.71
C SER A 181 13.40 13.15 20.05
N LEU A 182 12.32 13.02 20.83
CA LEU A 182 10.97 12.92 20.28
C LEU A 182 10.57 14.20 19.54
N VAL A 183 10.01 14.04 18.34
CA VAL A 183 9.63 15.16 17.47
C VAL A 183 8.32 15.78 17.96
N PRO A 184 8.28 17.09 18.29
CA PRO A 184 7.06 17.75 18.73
C PRO A 184 5.93 17.64 17.70
N GLY A 185 4.72 17.35 18.17
CA GLY A 185 3.51 17.27 17.33
C GLY A 185 3.22 15.89 16.75
N THR A 186 4.10 14.91 16.92
CA THR A 186 3.75 13.49 16.65
C THR A 186 2.84 12.96 17.76
N ASP A 187 2.10 11.88 17.46
CA ASP A 187 1.30 11.22 18.49
C ASP A 187 2.18 10.68 19.64
N GLU A 188 3.40 10.23 19.32
CA GLU A 188 4.36 9.70 20.30
C GLU A 188 4.78 10.77 21.29
N TYR A 189 5.05 11.97 20.80
CA TYR A 189 5.30 13.14 21.63
C TYR A 189 4.07 13.49 22.49
N ARG A 190 2.85 13.43 21.95
CA ARG A 190 1.63 13.72 22.72
C ARG A 190 1.45 12.78 23.91
N VAL A 191 1.65 11.47 23.72
CA VAL A 191 1.51 10.50 24.82
C VAL A 191 2.66 10.63 25.82
N ALA A 192 3.89 10.86 25.35
CA ALA A 192 5.02 11.11 26.24
C ALA A 192 4.79 12.37 27.10
N ALA A 193 4.29 13.46 26.51
CA ALA A 193 3.97 14.68 27.25
C ALA A 193 2.85 14.47 28.28
N ALA A 194 1.81 13.70 27.93
CA ALA A 194 0.74 13.34 28.88
C ALA A 194 1.28 12.49 30.05
N ALA A 195 2.18 11.55 29.75
CA ALA A 195 2.85 10.73 30.75
C ALA A 195 3.77 11.56 31.67
N ASP A 196 4.51 12.54 31.12
CA ASP A 196 5.33 13.47 31.90
C ASP A 196 4.49 14.27 32.90
N LEU A 197 3.35 14.81 32.46
CA LEU A 197 2.42 15.55 33.33
C LEU A 197 1.89 14.67 34.47
N ILE A 198 1.41 13.48 34.15
CA ILE A 198 0.87 12.54 35.14
C ILE A 198 1.95 12.09 36.13
N CYS A 199 3.16 11.81 35.67
CA CYS A 199 4.27 11.42 36.54
C CYS A 199 4.60 12.54 37.54
N ALA A 200 4.65 13.80 37.08
CA ALA A 200 4.91 14.95 37.93
C ALA A 200 3.82 15.18 39.00
N GLU A 201 2.54 14.96 38.67
CA GLU A 201 1.43 15.06 39.64
C GLU A 201 1.56 14.06 40.80
N TYR A 202 1.92 12.81 40.51
CA TYR A 202 2.10 11.79 41.54
C TYR A 202 3.29 12.12 42.46
N GLU A 203 4.37 12.66 41.91
CA GLU A 203 5.55 13.04 42.68
C GLU A 203 5.26 14.20 43.66
N GLN A 204 4.56 15.22 43.18
CA GLN A 204 4.13 16.35 44.03
C GLN A 204 3.21 15.87 45.16
N SER A 205 2.31 14.93 44.89
CA SER A 205 1.40 14.35 45.87
C SER A 205 2.14 13.55 46.96
N THR A 206 3.15 12.77 46.57
CA THR A 206 3.99 12.03 47.53
C THR A 206 4.83 12.95 48.43
N LEU A 207 5.30 14.08 47.91
CA LEU A 207 6.06 15.07 48.68
C LEU A 207 5.16 15.89 49.63
N GLY A 208 3.93 16.18 49.21
CA GLY A 208 2.92 16.88 50.03
C GLY A 208 2.42 16.05 51.23
N GLY A 209 2.18 14.76 51.03
CA GLY A 209 1.74 13.85 52.11
C GLY A 209 2.79 13.60 53.19
N SER A 210 4.08 13.70 52.85
CA SER A 210 5.17 13.59 53.82
C SER A 210 5.34 14.84 54.69
N ARG A 211 4.84 16.01 54.27
CA ARG A 211 4.95 17.28 55.02
C ARG A 211 3.80 17.53 55.99
N SER A 212 2.69 16.79 55.89
CA SER A 212 1.53 16.93 56.78
C SER A 212 1.52 15.94 57.96
N GLN A 213 2.56 15.11 58.12
CA GLN A 213 2.69 14.11 59.19
C GLN A 213 3.92 14.31 60.10
N GLY A 214 4.60 15.46 59.99
CA GLY A 214 5.67 15.88 60.90
C GLY A 214 5.27 17.16 61.61
#